data_AF-A0A3D3FGI0-F1
#
_entry.id   AF-A0A3D3FGI0-F1
#
_cell.length_a   1.000
_cell.length_b   1.000
_cell.length_c   1.000
_cell.angle_alpha   90.00
_cell.angle_beta   90.00
_cell.angle_gamma   90.00
#
_symmetry.space_group_name_H-M   'P 1'
#
loop_
_entity.id
_entity.type
_entity.pdbx_description
1 polymer ?
#
loop_
_entity_poly.entity_id
_entity_poly.type
_entity_poly.pdbx_seq_one_letter_code
_entity_poly.pdbx_strand_id
1 'polypeptide(L)'
;VTLFNTFLNAISQLQIPLIAVTGNHDSAQRLSLGTSLLRKQGVVLATRPEDVWCPYTIVTKEGPFCFYTLPYCDPAAARAALQQEDDGPRTMDEAFRALLAQVKPDPAVQNVLVTHCFAAGGQISASESPAFVGGSSQVGLDCFEPFDYVALGHLHGPQKAGCGRYSGSPLKYSFDEEKQKKSAVMVTLKEHHAETELFPIVPPHDVRILRGTFEELLTDAQKAPSEDYLLVQLTDEYPIYQPVDRLTPYYP
;
A
#
# COMPACT_ATOMS: atom_id res chain seq x y z
N VAL A 1 -2.48 17.13 -2.88
CA VAL A 1 -2.50 17.42 -4.34
C VAL A 1 -1.15 17.96 -4.83
N THR A 2 -0.60 19.04 -4.24
CA THR A 2 0.68 19.63 -4.68
C THR A 2 1.83 18.64 -4.72
N LEU A 3 2.06 17.87 -3.64
CA LEU A 3 3.14 16.88 -3.59
C LEU A 3 3.02 15.80 -4.68
N PHE A 4 1.81 15.27 -4.86
CA PHE A 4 1.53 14.28 -5.89
C PHE A 4 1.80 14.84 -7.31
N ASN A 5 1.38 16.07 -7.58
CA ASN A 5 1.66 16.73 -8.86
C ASN A 5 3.17 16.92 -9.09
N THR A 6 3.92 17.32 -8.06
CA THR A 6 5.39 17.41 -8.15
C THR A 6 6.02 16.06 -8.47
N PHE A 7 5.56 14.99 -7.81
CA PHE A 7 6.02 13.62 -8.09
C PHE A 7 5.72 13.19 -9.53
N LEU A 8 4.50 13.40 -10.02
CA LEU A 8 4.11 13.08 -11.39
C LEU A 8 4.99 13.81 -12.42
N ASN A 9 5.27 15.09 -12.19
CA ASN A 9 6.14 15.87 -13.07
C ASN A 9 7.58 15.32 -13.07
N ALA A 10 8.12 14.97 -11.90
CA ALA A 10 9.46 14.41 -11.78
C ALA A 10 9.58 13.06 -12.51
N ILE A 11 8.61 12.15 -12.30
CA ILE A 11 8.58 10.86 -12.99
C ILE A 11 8.42 11.00 -14.50
N SER A 12 7.55 11.91 -14.95
CA SER A 12 7.36 12.18 -16.37
C SER A 12 8.64 12.71 -17.03
N GLN A 13 9.40 13.58 -16.35
CA GLN A 13 10.71 14.06 -16.84
C GLN A 13 11.74 12.93 -16.97
N LEU A 14 11.68 11.92 -16.09
CA LEU A 14 12.53 10.74 -16.16
C LEU A 14 12.09 9.73 -17.23
N GLN A 15 10.94 9.97 -17.88
CA GLN A 15 10.34 9.08 -18.88
C GLN A 15 10.11 7.65 -18.36
N ILE A 16 9.89 7.53 -17.05
CA ILE A 16 9.58 6.25 -16.39
C ILE A 16 8.07 6.07 -16.38
N PRO A 17 7.52 4.97 -16.91
CA PRO A 17 6.09 4.68 -16.80
C PRO A 17 5.66 4.57 -15.34
N LEU A 18 4.49 5.13 -15.01
CA LEU A 18 3.90 5.08 -13.68
C LEU A 18 2.56 4.35 -13.75
N ILE A 19 2.36 3.38 -12.87
CA ILE A 19 1.08 2.71 -12.68
C ILE A 19 0.69 2.91 -11.21
N ALA A 20 -0.49 3.46 -10.97
CA ALA A 20 -1.05 3.65 -9.65
C ALA A 20 -2.51 3.17 -9.62
N VAL A 21 -2.90 2.55 -8.51
CA VAL A 21 -4.27 2.09 -8.24
C VAL A 21 -4.80 2.86 -7.04
N THR A 22 -6.10 3.15 -7.02
CA THR A 22 -6.73 3.78 -5.85
C THR A 22 -6.95 2.78 -4.73
N GLY A 23 -6.62 3.20 -3.50
CA GLY A 23 -6.93 2.45 -2.29
C GLY A 23 -8.27 2.81 -1.68
N ASN A 24 -8.59 2.21 -0.53
CA ASN A 24 -9.85 2.44 0.21
C ASN A 24 -9.98 3.85 0.83
N HIS A 25 -8.90 4.63 0.85
CA HIS A 25 -8.89 6.01 1.36
C HIS A 25 -8.92 7.06 0.24
N ASP A 26 -8.82 6.64 -1.01
CA ASP A 26 -8.78 7.54 -2.16
C ASP A 26 -10.17 7.85 -2.70
N SER A 27 -10.32 9.05 -3.26
CA SER A 27 -11.51 9.39 -4.04
C SER A 27 -11.30 9.00 -5.51
N ALA A 28 -11.82 7.84 -5.90
CA ALA A 28 -11.80 7.35 -7.29
C ALA A 28 -12.28 8.41 -8.30
N GLN A 29 -13.38 9.10 -7.98
CA GLN A 29 -13.93 10.15 -8.85
C GLN A 29 -12.94 11.31 -9.07
N ARG A 30 -12.28 11.78 -8.01
CA ARG A 30 -11.31 12.89 -8.11
C ARG A 30 -10.09 12.50 -8.94
N LEU A 31 -9.61 11.27 -8.80
CA LEU A 31 -8.44 10.77 -9.53
C LEU A 31 -8.75 10.34 -10.97
N SER A 32 -10.02 10.07 -11.28
CA SER A 32 -10.44 9.65 -12.63
C SER A 32 -10.33 10.76 -13.70
N LEU A 33 -10.18 12.02 -13.28
CA LEU A 33 -10.07 13.15 -14.18
C LEU A 33 -8.75 13.11 -14.96
N GLY A 34 -8.83 13.14 -16.29
CA GLY A 34 -7.65 13.21 -17.16
C GLY A 34 -6.87 11.90 -17.31
N THR A 35 -7.36 10.79 -16.74
CA THR A 35 -6.73 9.46 -16.83
C THR A 35 -6.43 9.03 -18.25
N SER A 36 -7.36 9.25 -19.18
CA SER A 36 -7.18 8.90 -20.61
C SER A 36 -6.07 9.70 -21.30
N LEU A 37 -5.82 10.94 -20.86
CA LEU A 37 -4.73 11.78 -21.36
C LEU A 37 -3.39 11.35 -20.75
N LEU A 38 -3.37 11.14 -19.43
CA LEU A 38 -2.19 10.68 -18.69
C LEU A 38 -1.70 9.32 -19.18
N ARG A 39 -2.62 8.41 -19.52
CA ARG A 39 -2.28 7.07 -20.04
C ARG A 39 -1.46 7.14 -21.34
N LYS A 40 -1.70 8.15 -22.17
CA LYS A 40 -0.91 8.39 -23.40
C LYS A 40 0.52 8.88 -23.12
N GLN A 41 0.76 9.42 -21.92
CA GLN A 41 2.05 9.91 -21.45
C GLN A 41 2.77 8.88 -20.56
N GLY A 42 2.30 7.63 -20.51
CA GLY A 42 2.90 6.58 -19.69
C GLY A 42 2.49 6.60 -18.21
N VAL A 43 1.44 7.36 -17.86
CA VAL A 43 0.90 7.43 -16.48
C VAL A 43 -0.48 6.79 -16.44
N VAL A 44 -0.57 5.60 -15.85
CA VAL A 44 -1.81 4.86 -15.64
C VAL A 44 -2.30 5.10 -14.22
N LEU A 45 -3.44 5.77 -14.08
CA LEU A 45 -4.15 5.89 -12.81
C LEU A 45 -5.44 5.06 -12.93
N ALA A 46 -5.45 3.89 -12.31
CA ALA A 46 -6.61 3.01 -12.28
C ALA A 46 -7.48 3.35 -11.07
N THR A 47 -8.72 3.72 -11.35
CA THR A 47 -9.67 4.22 -10.35
C THR A 47 -10.98 3.45 -10.36
N ARG A 48 -11.12 2.49 -11.28
CA ARG A 48 -12.35 1.75 -11.53
C ARG A 48 -12.08 0.25 -11.60
N PRO A 49 -13.04 -0.61 -11.18
CA PRO A 49 -12.90 -2.06 -11.29
C PRO A 49 -12.67 -2.52 -12.73
N GLU A 50 -13.29 -1.87 -13.71
CA GLU A 50 -13.19 -2.22 -15.13
C GLU A 50 -11.79 -1.97 -15.73
N ASP A 51 -10.94 -1.19 -15.04
CA ASP A 51 -9.56 -0.96 -15.46
C ASP A 51 -8.75 -2.27 -15.53
N VAL A 52 -9.16 -3.29 -14.76
CA VAL A 52 -8.50 -4.61 -14.78
C VAL A 52 -8.65 -5.33 -16.11
N TRP A 53 -9.71 -5.03 -16.88
CA TRP A 53 -9.94 -5.60 -18.21
C TRP A 53 -9.23 -4.82 -19.33
N CYS A 54 -8.59 -3.71 -18.99
CA CYS A 54 -7.84 -2.86 -19.91
C CYS A 54 -6.36 -2.82 -19.51
N PRO A 55 -5.62 -3.94 -19.67
CA PRO A 55 -4.23 -4.01 -19.21
C PRO A 55 -3.34 -3.00 -19.93
N TYR A 56 -2.26 -2.63 -19.27
CA TYR A 56 -1.24 -1.73 -19.80
C TYR A 56 0.04 -2.49 -20.10
N THR A 57 0.45 -2.51 -21.36
CA THR A 57 1.65 -3.23 -21.79
C THR A 57 2.84 -2.27 -21.90
N ILE A 58 3.92 -2.61 -21.21
CA ILE A 58 5.22 -1.94 -21.35
C ILE A 58 6.15 -2.86 -22.13
N VAL A 59 6.71 -2.38 -23.24
CA VAL A 59 7.66 -3.14 -24.05
C VAL A 59 9.08 -2.73 -23.67
N THR A 60 9.88 -3.69 -23.21
CA THR A 60 11.30 -3.47 -22.87
C THR A 60 12.20 -4.30 -23.80
N LYS A 61 13.51 -4.31 -23.53
CA LYS A 61 14.48 -5.13 -24.28
C LYS A 61 14.30 -6.63 -23.97
N GLU A 62 13.79 -6.94 -22.80
CA GLU A 62 13.55 -8.29 -22.28
C GLU A 62 12.20 -8.86 -22.76
N GLY A 63 11.32 -8.02 -23.30
CA GLY A 63 10.02 -8.41 -23.84
C GLY A 63 8.87 -7.54 -23.33
N PRO A 64 7.63 -7.89 -23.68
CA PRO A 64 6.45 -7.22 -23.16
C PRO A 64 6.14 -7.63 -21.71
N PHE A 65 5.79 -6.65 -20.90
CA PHE A 65 5.22 -6.80 -19.56
C PHE A 65 3.78 -6.29 -19.58
N CYS A 66 2.83 -7.11 -19.18
CA CYS A 66 1.42 -6.80 -19.15
C CYS A 66 0.97 -6.52 -17.71
N PHE A 67 0.52 -5.30 -17.44
CA PHE A 67 0.08 -4.88 -16.12
C PHE A 67 -1.45 -4.80 -16.06
N TYR A 68 -2.02 -5.55 -15.13
CA TYR A 68 -3.43 -5.55 -14.80
C TYR A 68 -3.63 -4.75 -13.51
N THR A 69 -4.61 -3.87 -13.50
CA THR A 69 -4.83 -2.95 -12.38
C THR A 69 -6.21 -3.14 -11.80
N LEU A 70 -6.29 -3.61 -10.56
CA LEU A 70 -7.55 -3.75 -9.83
C LEU A 70 -7.52 -2.86 -8.58
N PRO A 71 -8.07 -1.64 -8.62
CA PRO A 71 -8.13 -0.78 -7.45
C PRO A 71 -9.00 -1.40 -6.34
N TYR A 72 -8.94 -0.81 -5.14
CA TYR A 72 -9.86 -1.19 -4.07
C TYR A 72 -11.31 -1.05 -4.55
N CYS A 73 -12.07 -2.12 -4.42
CA CYS A 73 -13.42 -2.23 -4.95
C CYS A 73 -14.29 -2.98 -3.93
N ASP A 74 -15.37 -2.35 -3.47
CA ASP A 74 -16.37 -3.03 -2.65
C ASP A 74 -17.30 -3.91 -3.50
N PRO A 75 -18.08 -4.81 -2.89
CA PRO A 75 -18.96 -5.70 -3.65
C PRO A 75 -20.01 -4.97 -4.49
N ALA A 76 -20.47 -3.78 -4.08
CA ALA A 76 -21.46 -3.03 -4.85
C ALA A 76 -20.86 -2.45 -6.14
N ALA A 77 -19.64 -1.91 -6.06
CA ALA A 77 -18.89 -1.46 -7.23
C ALA A 77 -18.57 -2.62 -8.19
N ALA A 78 -18.22 -3.80 -7.67
CA ALA A 78 -18.00 -5.00 -8.48
C ALA A 78 -19.27 -5.45 -9.20
N ARG A 79 -20.42 -5.49 -8.50
CA ARG A 79 -21.73 -5.81 -9.09
C ARG A 79 -22.11 -4.85 -10.21
N ALA A 80 -21.90 -3.55 -10.01
CA ALA A 80 -22.17 -2.53 -11.02
C ALA A 80 -21.27 -2.72 -12.27
N ALA A 81 -19.97 -2.98 -12.06
CA ALA A 81 -19.02 -3.23 -13.14
C ALA A 81 -19.36 -4.50 -13.95
N LEU A 82 -19.80 -5.56 -13.26
CA LEU A 82 -20.18 -6.84 -13.86
C LEU A 82 -21.61 -6.87 -14.42
N GLN A 83 -22.42 -5.83 -14.16
CA GLN A 83 -23.85 -5.77 -14.50
C GLN A 83 -24.66 -6.91 -13.83
N GLN A 84 -24.33 -7.22 -12.57
CA GLN A 84 -24.93 -8.30 -11.77
C GLN A 84 -25.54 -7.72 -10.48
N GLU A 85 -26.76 -7.19 -10.53
CA GLU A 85 -27.35 -6.47 -9.40
C GLU A 85 -27.76 -7.38 -8.22
N ASP A 86 -28.62 -8.38 -8.45
CA ASP A 86 -29.23 -9.20 -7.40
C ASP A 86 -28.47 -10.51 -7.09
N ASP A 87 -27.78 -11.07 -8.08
CA ASP A 87 -27.06 -12.35 -8.01
C ASP A 87 -25.53 -12.21 -7.94
N GLY A 88 -25.03 -10.98 -7.92
CA GLY A 88 -23.60 -10.71 -7.95
C GLY A 88 -22.89 -10.83 -6.59
N PRO A 89 -21.57 -10.58 -6.58
CA PRO A 89 -20.73 -10.76 -5.39
C PRO A 89 -21.22 -9.95 -4.18
N ARG A 90 -21.13 -10.56 -2.99
CA ARG A 90 -21.55 -10.01 -1.70
C ARG A 90 -20.40 -9.81 -0.73
N THR A 91 -19.29 -10.52 -0.93
CA THR A 91 -18.06 -10.37 -0.15
C THR A 91 -16.91 -9.78 -0.98
N MET A 92 -15.87 -9.30 -0.30
CA MET A 92 -14.66 -8.81 -0.97
C MET A 92 -13.98 -9.91 -1.80
N ASP A 93 -13.91 -11.13 -1.26
CA ASP A 93 -13.38 -12.30 -1.95
C ASP A 93 -14.16 -12.60 -3.24
N GLU A 94 -15.49 -12.69 -3.15
CA GLU A 94 -16.35 -12.93 -4.31
C GLU A 94 -16.20 -11.83 -5.36
N ALA A 95 -16.11 -10.56 -4.93
CA ALA A 95 -15.94 -9.43 -5.83
C ALA A 95 -14.64 -9.51 -6.63
N PHE A 96 -13.53 -9.76 -5.94
CA PHE A 96 -12.21 -9.90 -6.57
C PHE A 96 -12.16 -11.10 -7.51
N ARG A 97 -12.67 -12.27 -7.07
CA ARG A 97 -12.75 -13.48 -7.90
C ARG A 97 -13.57 -13.24 -9.17
N ALA A 98 -14.75 -12.62 -9.04
CA ALA A 98 -15.63 -12.41 -10.18
C ALA A 98 -15.02 -11.45 -11.21
N LEU A 99 -14.36 -10.37 -10.76
CA LEU A 99 -13.67 -9.43 -11.64
C LEU A 99 -12.46 -10.07 -12.33
N LEU A 100 -11.64 -10.81 -11.58
CA LEU A 100 -10.42 -11.47 -12.08
C LEU A 100 -10.72 -12.69 -12.96
N ALA A 101 -11.86 -13.36 -12.77
CA ALA A 101 -12.28 -14.47 -13.63
C ALA A 101 -12.51 -14.05 -15.10
N GLN A 102 -12.76 -12.76 -15.36
CA GLN A 102 -12.87 -12.21 -16.71
C GLN A 102 -11.50 -11.90 -17.34
N VAL A 103 -10.43 -11.95 -16.55
CA VAL A 103 -9.06 -11.68 -17.00
C VAL A 103 -8.43 -12.99 -17.46
N LYS A 104 -7.80 -12.96 -18.64
CA LYS A 104 -7.06 -14.09 -19.21
C LYS A 104 -5.64 -13.62 -19.51
N PRO A 105 -4.71 -13.67 -18.53
CA PRO A 105 -3.32 -13.31 -18.76
C PRO A 105 -2.71 -14.17 -19.87
N ASP A 106 -1.95 -13.55 -20.75
CA ASP A 106 -1.30 -14.25 -21.86
C ASP A 106 -0.05 -14.96 -21.32
N PRO A 107 0.02 -16.31 -21.33
CA PRO A 107 1.16 -17.04 -20.79
C PRO A 107 2.45 -16.83 -21.60
N ALA A 108 2.39 -16.20 -22.79
CA ALA A 108 3.58 -15.87 -23.58
C ALA A 108 4.29 -14.58 -23.11
N VAL A 109 3.70 -13.81 -22.19
CA VAL A 109 4.24 -12.55 -21.69
C VAL A 109 4.26 -12.52 -20.17
N GLN A 110 5.02 -11.61 -19.58
CA GLN A 110 5.07 -11.47 -18.13
C GLN A 110 3.87 -10.66 -17.64
N ASN A 111 3.05 -11.22 -16.75
CA ASN A 111 1.80 -10.66 -16.28
C ASN A 111 1.90 -10.24 -14.81
N VAL A 112 1.63 -8.97 -14.54
CA VAL A 112 1.69 -8.38 -13.21
C VAL A 112 0.33 -7.84 -12.81
N LEU A 113 -0.17 -8.24 -11.64
CA LEU A 113 -1.35 -7.62 -11.03
C LEU A 113 -0.91 -6.53 -10.05
N VAL A 114 -1.47 -5.34 -10.18
CA VAL A 114 -1.32 -4.25 -9.21
C VAL A 114 -2.69 -4.04 -8.56
N THR A 115 -2.78 -4.20 -7.25
CA THR A 115 -4.07 -4.18 -6.57
C THR A 115 -4.01 -3.73 -5.12
N HIS A 116 -5.17 -3.33 -4.56
CA HIS A 116 -5.30 -2.87 -3.19
C HIS A 116 -6.43 -3.63 -2.47
N CYS A 117 -6.04 -4.60 -1.62
CA CYS A 117 -6.97 -5.43 -0.86
C CYS A 117 -6.30 -6.04 0.37
N PHE A 118 -7.10 -6.63 1.26
CA PHE A 118 -6.60 -7.49 2.32
C PHE A 118 -6.51 -8.93 1.83
N ALA A 119 -5.33 -9.37 1.41
CA ALA A 119 -5.06 -10.70 0.90
C ALA A 119 -4.96 -11.73 2.03
N ALA A 120 -5.36 -12.97 1.74
CA ALA A 120 -5.33 -14.01 2.74
C ALA A 120 -3.91 -14.29 3.26
N GLY A 121 -3.78 -14.45 4.58
CA GLY A 121 -2.47 -14.65 5.24
C GLY A 121 -1.66 -13.37 5.49
N GLY A 122 -2.16 -12.19 5.13
CA GLY A 122 -1.55 -10.91 5.54
C GLY A 122 -1.65 -10.69 7.05
N GLN A 123 -0.56 -10.17 7.65
CA GLN A 123 -0.48 -9.76 9.05
C GLN A 123 -0.83 -8.29 9.19
N ILE A 124 -1.83 -8.01 10.03
CA ILE A 124 -2.38 -6.68 10.24
C ILE A 124 -1.61 -5.98 11.38
N SER A 125 -1.33 -4.70 11.24
CA SER A 125 -0.92 -3.84 12.37
C SER A 125 -2.15 -3.19 13.05
N ALA A 126 -2.03 -2.71 14.28
CA ALA A 126 -3.13 -2.03 14.97
C ALA A 126 -3.61 -0.77 14.23
N SER A 127 -2.74 -0.08 13.50
CA SER A 127 -3.11 1.08 12.65
C SER A 127 -3.94 0.69 11.43
N GLU A 128 -3.79 -0.55 10.99
CA GLU A 128 -4.46 -1.15 9.84
C GLU A 128 -5.72 -1.95 10.22
N SER A 129 -5.97 -2.18 11.52
CA SER A 129 -7.16 -2.88 12.01
C SER A 129 -8.39 -2.00 11.85
N PRO A 130 -9.35 -2.35 10.99
CA PRO A 130 -10.62 -1.65 11.01
C PRO A 130 -11.59 -2.41 11.91
N ALA A 131 -12.31 -1.65 12.74
CA ALA A 131 -13.59 -2.08 13.25
C ALA A 131 -14.55 -2.31 12.05
N PHE A 132 -14.67 -3.55 11.55
CA PHE A 132 -15.74 -3.92 10.64
C PHE A 132 -16.60 -5.04 11.23
N VAL A 133 -17.85 -4.65 11.52
CA VAL A 133 -18.94 -5.55 11.85
C VAL A 133 -19.57 -5.99 10.52
N GLY A 134 -19.50 -7.28 10.17
CA GLY A 134 -20.42 -7.86 9.17
C GLY A 134 -19.89 -8.62 7.96
N GLY A 135 -18.60 -8.97 7.86
CA GLY A 135 -18.11 -9.86 6.79
C GLY A 135 -16.59 -9.98 6.72
N SER A 136 -16.09 -11.08 6.16
CA SER A 136 -14.65 -11.25 5.89
C SER A 136 -14.23 -10.26 4.79
N SER A 137 -13.34 -9.32 5.13
CA SER A 137 -12.70 -8.41 4.17
C SER A 137 -11.56 -9.05 3.39
N GLN A 138 -11.26 -10.32 3.68
CA GLN A 138 -10.11 -11.02 3.15
C GLN A 138 -10.38 -11.56 1.74
N VAL A 139 -9.40 -11.46 0.85
CA VAL A 139 -9.40 -11.98 -0.51
C VAL A 139 -8.50 -13.21 -0.59
N GLY A 140 -9.02 -14.32 -1.12
CA GLY A 140 -8.28 -15.57 -1.29
C GLY A 140 -7.11 -15.41 -2.26
N LEU A 141 -5.99 -16.07 -1.96
CA LEU A 141 -4.77 -15.95 -2.76
C LEU A 141 -4.82 -16.67 -4.10
N ASP A 142 -5.70 -17.65 -4.25
CA ASP A 142 -5.82 -18.48 -5.45
C ASP A 142 -6.32 -17.68 -6.67
N CYS A 143 -7.07 -16.58 -6.47
CA CYS A 143 -7.43 -15.71 -7.59
C CYS A 143 -6.23 -14.93 -8.17
N PHE A 144 -5.07 -14.97 -7.52
CA PHE A 144 -3.83 -14.34 -7.96
C PHE A 144 -2.89 -15.29 -8.69
N GLU A 145 -3.15 -16.60 -8.70
CA GLU A 145 -2.30 -17.61 -9.35
C GLU A 145 -2.01 -17.37 -10.84
N PRO A 146 -2.91 -16.78 -11.65
CA PRO A 146 -2.64 -16.51 -13.06
C PRO A 146 -1.57 -15.44 -13.33
N PHE A 147 -1.05 -14.74 -12.32
CA PHE A 147 -0.08 -13.65 -12.47
C PHE A 147 1.30 -14.06 -11.97
N ASP A 148 2.35 -13.61 -12.66
CA ASP A 148 3.74 -13.90 -12.30
C ASP A 148 4.18 -13.11 -11.06
N TYR A 149 3.54 -11.97 -10.80
CA TYR A 149 3.73 -11.18 -9.58
C TYR A 149 2.48 -10.38 -9.24
N VAL A 150 2.19 -10.26 -7.95
CA VAL A 150 1.11 -9.40 -7.45
C VAL A 150 1.66 -8.33 -6.50
N ALA A 151 1.60 -7.08 -6.95
CA ALA A 151 1.91 -5.90 -6.15
C ALA A 151 0.67 -5.51 -5.32
N LEU A 152 0.73 -5.80 -4.01
CA LEU A 152 -0.36 -5.55 -3.07
C LEU A 152 -0.18 -4.21 -2.34
N GLY A 153 -1.26 -3.45 -2.23
CA GLY A 153 -1.45 -2.34 -1.29
C GLY A 153 -2.55 -2.68 -0.27
N HIS A 154 -2.53 -1.98 0.88
CA HIS A 154 -3.51 -1.95 1.98
C HIS A 154 -2.81 -2.04 3.34
N LEU A 155 -1.91 -3.03 3.51
CA LEU A 155 -1.11 -3.19 4.73
C LEU A 155 0.13 -2.29 4.68
N HIS A 156 0.48 -1.66 5.80
CA HIS A 156 1.62 -0.75 5.94
C HIS A 156 2.92 -1.48 6.31
N GLY A 157 2.83 -2.69 6.85
CA GLY A 157 3.96 -3.58 7.07
C GLY A 157 4.43 -4.28 5.79
N PRO A 158 5.71 -4.15 5.38
CA PRO A 158 6.25 -4.89 4.24
C PRO A 158 6.26 -6.40 4.51
N GLN A 159 5.59 -7.19 3.68
CA GLN A 159 5.41 -8.63 3.89
C GLN A 159 4.97 -9.38 2.63
N LYS A 160 5.18 -10.70 2.60
CA LYS A 160 4.67 -11.59 1.53
C LYS A 160 3.29 -12.12 1.89
N ALA A 161 2.45 -12.34 0.88
CA ALA A 161 1.16 -13.02 0.99
C ALA A 161 0.96 -13.90 -0.26
N GLY A 162 1.32 -15.19 -0.16
CA GLY A 162 1.33 -16.10 -1.31
C GLY A 162 2.28 -15.64 -2.43
N CYS A 163 1.77 -15.57 -3.66
CA CYS A 163 2.46 -15.01 -4.83
C CYS A 163 2.49 -13.47 -4.84
N GLY A 164 1.79 -12.82 -3.91
CA GLY A 164 1.77 -11.37 -3.76
C GLY A 164 2.70 -10.85 -2.67
N ARG A 165 2.98 -9.54 -2.73
CA ARG A 165 3.76 -8.84 -1.71
C ARG A 165 3.18 -7.45 -1.45
N TYR A 166 3.02 -7.14 -0.18
CA TYR A 166 2.86 -5.78 0.31
C TYR A 166 4.23 -5.11 0.40
N SER A 167 4.39 -3.99 -0.30
CA SER A 167 5.58 -3.14 -0.10
C SER A 167 5.57 -2.45 1.26
N GLY A 168 4.39 -2.36 1.89
CA GLY A 168 4.16 -1.52 3.05
C GLY A 168 4.08 -0.04 2.66
N SER A 169 3.85 0.79 3.68
CA SER A 169 3.95 2.24 3.56
C SER A 169 5.41 2.69 3.50
N PRO A 170 5.71 3.85 2.88
CA PRO A 170 7.07 4.39 2.89
C PRO A 170 7.48 4.97 4.26
N LEU A 171 6.50 5.37 5.09
CA LEU A 171 6.70 5.96 6.42
C LEU A 171 5.86 5.23 7.46
N LYS A 172 6.24 5.33 8.74
CA LYS A 172 5.42 4.82 9.85
C LYS A 172 4.24 5.76 10.09
N TYR A 173 3.02 5.25 10.04
CA TYR A 173 1.80 6.05 10.27
C TYR A 173 1.24 5.93 11.68
N SER A 174 1.81 5.06 12.49
CA SER A 174 1.37 4.80 13.86
C SER A 174 2.50 4.19 14.70
N PHE A 175 2.36 4.25 16.03
CA PHE A 175 3.37 3.81 16.98
C PHE A 175 3.56 2.28 17.02
N ASP A 176 2.54 1.50 16.69
CA ASP A 176 2.65 0.05 16.53
C ASP A 176 3.53 -0.35 15.32
N GLU A 177 3.78 0.57 14.40
CA GLU A 177 4.72 0.40 13.29
C GLU A 177 6.17 0.73 13.68
N GLU A 178 6.46 1.11 14.95
CA GLU A 178 7.81 1.46 15.44
C GLU A 178 8.88 0.45 15.00
N LYS A 179 8.57 -0.85 15.07
CA LYS A 179 9.53 -1.92 14.79
C LYS A 179 9.60 -2.30 13.31
N GLN A 180 8.74 -1.72 12.47
CA GLN A 180 8.72 -2.03 11.05
C GLN A 180 9.88 -1.34 10.33
N LYS A 181 10.60 -2.11 9.52
CA LYS A 181 11.61 -1.58 8.60
C LYS A 181 10.92 -1.22 7.29
N LYS A 182 10.78 0.07 7.01
CA LYS A 182 10.14 0.57 5.79
C LYS A 182 11.08 0.38 4.59
N SER A 183 10.49 0.07 3.43
CA SER A 183 11.27 -0.21 2.21
C SER A 183 10.46 0.04 0.95
N ALA A 184 11.14 0.39 -0.13
CA ALA A 184 10.65 0.15 -1.47
C ALA A 184 11.03 -1.27 -1.91
N VAL A 185 10.25 -1.84 -2.83
CA VAL A 185 10.52 -3.17 -3.39
C VAL A 185 10.93 -3.01 -4.85
N MET A 186 12.15 -3.40 -5.17
CA MET A 186 12.54 -3.63 -6.55
C MET A 186 12.18 -5.05 -6.93
N VAL A 187 11.50 -5.20 -8.07
CA VAL A 187 11.10 -6.50 -8.59
C VAL A 187 11.78 -6.70 -9.93
N THR A 188 12.56 -7.78 -10.04
CA THR A 188 13.13 -8.23 -11.31
C THR A 188 12.33 -9.44 -11.78
N LEU A 189 11.70 -9.29 -12.94
CA LEU A 189 10.86 -10.31 -13.56
C LEU A 189 11.57 -10.88 -14.78
N LYS A 190 11.88 -12.18 -14.74
CA LYS A 190 12.51 -12.92 -15.84
C LYS A 190 11.90 -14.32 -15.92
N GLU A 191 11.53 -14.75 -17.12
CA GLU A 191 11.04 -16.12 -17.37
C GLU A 191 9.91 -16.55 -16.41
N HIS A 192 8.94 -15.66 -16.16
CA HIS A 192 7.82 -15.89 -15.22
C HIS A 192 8.23 -16.08 -13.75
N HIS A 193 9.46 -15.67 -13.40
CA HIS A 193 9.96 -15.68 -12.03
C HIS A 193 10.21 -14.25 -11.53
N ALA A 194 9.66 -13.95 -10.34
CA ALA A 194 9.81 -12.67 -9.66
C ALA A 194 10.87 -12.74 -8.56
N GLU A 195 12.00 -12.10 -8.78
CA GLU A 195 13.00 -11.83 -7.75
C GLU A 195 12.74 -10.47 -7.13
N THR A 196 12.91 -10.37 -5.81
CA THR A 196 12.61 -9.14 -5.08
C THR A 196 13.77 -8.70 -4.21
N GLU A 197 14.12 -7.42 -4.30
CA GLU A 197 15.09 -6.75 -3.44
C GLU A 197 14.40 -5.63 -2.65
N LEU A 198 14.75 -5.51 -1.37
CA LEU A 198 14.20 -4.47 -0.49
C LEU A 198 15.20 -3.32 -0.39
N PHE A 199 14.76 -2.13 -0.79
CA PHE A 199 15.51 -0.89 -0.66
C PHE A 199 15.03 -0.15 0.59
N PRO A 200 15.83 -0.07 1.67
CA PRO A 200 15.41 0.59 2.89
C PRO A 200 15.04 2.05 2.67
N ILE A 201 13.95 2.49 3.30
CA ILE A 201 13.56 3.90 3.37
C ILE A 201 13.85 4.39 4.78
N VAL A 202 14.76 5.37 4.89
CA VAL A 202 15.10 6.01 6.16
C VAL A 202 14.44 7.39 6.20
N PRO A 203 13.40 7.60 7.03
CA PRO A 203 12.78 8.89 7.15
C PRO A 203 13.69 9.89 7.89
N PRO A 204 13.51 11.20 7.69
CA PRO A 204 14.24 12.22 8.47
C PRO A 204 13.93 12.16 9.98
N HIS A 205 12.70 11.77 10.33
CA HIS A 205 12.20 11.61 11.70
C HIS A 205 11.57 10.23 11.82
N ASP A 206 11.99 9.47 12.83
CA ASP A 206 11.43 8.15 13.09
C ASP A 206 10.24 8.21 14.07
N VAL A 207 9.52 7.11 14.20
CA VAL A 207 8.48 6.92 15.23
C VAL A 207 9.01 5.99 16.30
N ARG A 208 9.02 6.44 17.56
CA ARG A 208 9.55 5.67 18.71
C ARG A 208 8.57 5.67 19.89
N ILE A 209 8.58 4.58 20.63
CA ILE A 209 7.89 4.42 21.90
C ILE A 209 8.95 4.39 23.00
N LEU A 210 8.96 5.41 23.86
CA LEU A 210 9.82 5.46 25.02
C LEU A 210 9.03 5.06 26.26
N ARG A 211 9.58 4.17 27.08
CA ARG A 211 8.96 3.72 28.33
C ARG A 211 9.98 3.73 29.44
N GLY A 212 9.67 4.43 30.53
CA GLY A 212 10.56 4.60 31.68
C GLY A 212 9.98 5.55 32.71
N THR A 213 10.73 5.85 33.76
CA THR A 213 10.39 6.95 34.67
C THR A 213 10.67 8.29 34.01
N PHE A 214 10.01 9.35 34.47
CA PHE A 214 10.22 10.67 33.89
C PHE A 214 11.67 11.15 34.05
N GLU A 215 12.32 10.83 35.16
CA GLU A 215 13.72 11.21 35.41
C GLU A 215 14.70 10.54 34.43
N GLU A 216 14.52 9.24 34.18
CA GLU A 216 15.30 8.50 33.20
C GLU A 216 15.14 9.09 31.80
N LEU A 217 13.88 9.27 31.37
CA LEU A 217 13.58 9.78 30.04
C LEU A 217 14.05 11.21 29.83
N LEU A 218 13.93 12.08 30.84
CA LEU A 218 14.45 13.44 30.77
C LEU A 218 15.98 13.45 30.68
N THR A 219 16.63 12.59 31.46
CA THR A 219 18.09 12.44 31.43
C THR A 219 18.57 11.97 30.05
N ASP A 220 17.87 11.02 29.45
CA ASP A 220 18.19 10.52 28.11
C ASP A 220 17.92 11.58 27.03
N ALA A 221 16.84 12.35 27.16
CA ALA A 221 16.52 13.45 26.27
C ALA A 221 17.61 14.53 26.27
N GLN A 222 18.13 14.86 27.45
CA GLN A 222 19.23 15.82 27.60
C GLN A 222 20.54 15.33 26.98
N LYS A 223 20.82 14.02 27.05
CA LYS A 223 22.02 13.41 26.47
C LYS A 223 21.94 13.28 24.95
N ALA A 224 20.75 12.95 24.44
CA ALA A 224 20.52 12.65 23.03
C ALA A 224 19.17 13.23 22.57
N PRO A 225 19.10 14.56 22.33
CA PRO A 225 17.89 15.20 21.79
C PRO A 225 17.60 14.69 20.38
N SER A 226 16.33 14.73 19.98
CA SER A 226 15.85 14.14 18.72
C SER A 226 14.51 14.74 18.33
N GLU A 227 14.29 14.91 17.03
CA GLU A 227 13.03 15.39 16.43
C GLU A 227 12.12 14.23 15.96
N ASP A 228 12.35 13.02 16.49
CA ASP A 228 11.51 11.86 16.20
C ASP A 228 10.11 12.04 16.80
N TYR A 229 9.12 11.40 16.19
CA TYR A 229 7.77 11.33 16.74
C TYR A 229 7.74 10.34 17.90
N LEU A 230 7.50 10.84 19.12
CA LEU A 230 7.58 10.03 20.33
C LEU A 230 6.21 9.77 20.96
N LEU A 231 5.99 8.51 21.37
CA LEU A 231 4.99 8.14 22.37
C LEU A 231 5.74 7.87 23.67
N VAL A 232 5.51 8.70 24.69
CA VAL A 232 6.13 8.54 26.00
C VAL A 232 5.17 7.85 26.97
N GLN A 233 5.60 6.70 27.50
CA GLN A 233 4.88 5.90 28.48
C GLN A 233 5.59 6.00 29.83
N LEU A 234 5.10 6.89 30.69
CA LEU A 234 5.63 7.06 32.04
C LEU A 234 5.25 5.87 32.93
N THR A 235 6.21 5.42 33.73
CA THR A 235 6.05 4.31 34.68
C THR A 235 6.09 4.76 36.13
N ASP A 236 6.19 6.07 36.36
CA ASP A 236 6.20 6.68 37.68
C ASP A 236 4.93 6.33 38.48
N GLU A 237 5.09 6.01 39.76
CA GLU A 237 3.96 5.70 40.67
C GLU A 237 3.20 6.94 41.15
N TYR A 238 3.73 8.13 40.83
CA TYR A 238 3.20 9.43 41.28
C TYR A 238 2.97 10.36 40.07
N PRO A 239 2.01 11.31 40.17
CA PRO A 239 1.76 12.27 39.12
C PRO A 239 3.00 13.14 38.81
N ILE A 240 3.37 13.21 37.53
CA ILE A 240 4.41 14.10 37.04
C ILE A 240 3.77 15.39 36.53
N TYR A 241 4.27 16.52 37.01
CA TYR A 241 3.79 17.83 36.61
C TYR A 241 4.42 18.26 35.27
N GLN A 242 3.56 18.64 34.31
CA GLN A 242 3.93 19.15 32.99
C GLN A 242 5.01 18.32 32.27
N PRO A 243 4.85 17.00 32.09
CA PRO A 243 5.88 16.16 31.49
C PRO A 243 6.17 16.54 30.03
N VAL A 244 5.15 16.96 29.28
CA VAL A 244 5.30 17.40 27.88
C VAL A 244 6.19 18.65 27.81
N ASP A 245 5.80 19.73 28.50
CA ASP A 245 6.55 21.00 28.49
C ASP A 245 8.03 20.84 28.89
N ARG A 246 8.32 19.86 29.76
CA ARG A 246 9.68 19.59 30.24
C ARG A 246 10.50 18.72 29.28
N LEU A 247 9.86 17.89 28.45
CA LEU A 247 10.52 17.05 27.45
C LEU A 247 10.65 17.76 26.09
N THR A 248 9.69 18.60 25.71
CA THR A 248 9.66 19.36 24.45
C THR A 248 10.96 20.10 24.09
N PRO A 249 11.73 20.68 25.03
CA PRO A 249 13.00 21.34 24.69
C PRO A 249 14.07 20.40 24.09
N TYR A 250 13.93 19.09 24.31
CA TYR A 250 14.87 18.06 23.85
C TYR A 250 14.23 17.10 22.84
N TYR A 251 12.93 16.87 22.99
CA TYR A 251 12.07 16.03 22.15
C TYR A 251 10.86 16.86 21.67
N PRO A 252 11.04 17.74 20.68
CA PRO A 252 10.01 18.65 20.20
C PRO A 252 8.83 17.97 19.50
#